data_AF-A0A3C0GJS8-F1
#
_entry.id   AF-A0A3C0GJS8-F1
#
_cell.length_a   1.000
_cell.length_b   1.000
_cell.length_c   1.000
_cell.angle_alpha   90.00
_cell.angle_beta   90.00
_cell.angle_gamma   90.00
#
_symmetry.space_group_name_H-M   'P 1'
#
loop_
_entity.id
_entity.type
_entity.pdbx_description
1 polymer ?
#
loop_
_entity_poly.entity_id
_entity_poly.type
_entity_poly.pdbx_seq_one_letter_code
_entity_poly.pdbx_strand_id
1 'polypeptide(L)'
;NIAQKYPYKKWLDDNLVHLKDIPYNDCPLFIGEETLEKRKSVFGYTIEDINTIILPMAKSGKEPIGSMGSDTPIAVLSQRPQLIYNYFKQLFAQVTNPPLDGIREELITDISLTLGSDHNIFE
;
A
#
# COMPACT_ATOMS: atom_id res chain seq x y z
N ASN A 1 14.27 -35.55 5.17
CA ASN A 1 13.29 -34.60 5.72
C ASN A 1 13.92 -33.21 5.70
N ILE A 2 13.49 -32.31 4.81
CA ILE A 2 14.14 -30.99 4.60
C ILE A 2 14.00 -30.11 5.85
N ALA A 3 12.83 -30.12 6.49
CA ALA A 3 12.55 -29.31 7.68
C ALA A 3 13.43 -29.66 8.89
N GLN A 4 14.05 -30.85 8.90
CA GLN A 4 14.95 -31.30 9.97
C GLN A 4 16.43 -31.05 9.68
N LYS A 5 16.78 -30.50 8.51
CA LYS A 5 18.18 -30.29 8.12
C LYS A 5 18.86 -29.25 9.00
N TYR A 6 18.12 -28.22 9.42
CA TYR A 6 18.60 -27.13 10.25
C TYR A 6 17.54 -26.73 11.29
N PRO A 7 17.92 -26.05 12.39
CA PRO A 7 16.98 -25.65 13.43
C PRO A 7 16.21 -24.36 13.03
N TYR A 8 15.49 -24.39 11.90
CA TYR A 8 14.81 -23.22 11.32
C TYR A 8 13.93 -22.47 12.32
N LYS A 9 13.17 -23.20 13.14
CA LYS A 9 12.31 -22.59 14.16
C LYS A 9 13.10 -21.76 15.16
N LYS A 10 14.22 -22.29 15.65
CA LYS A 10 15.08 -21.58 16.61
C LYS A 10 15.64 -20.29 15.99
N TRP A 11 16.05 -20.33 14.73
CA TRP A 11 16.54 -19.13 14.04
C TRP A 11 15.47 -18.05 13.90
N LEU A 12 14.23 -18.43 13.62
CA LEU A 12 13.11 -17.48 13.59
C LEU A 12 12.82 -16.92 14.98
N ASP A 13 12.71 -17.78 16.00
CA ASP A 13 12.43 -17.37 17.39
C ASP A 13 13.52 -16.41 17.93
N ASP A 14 14.79 -16.63 17.57
CA ASP A 14 15.92 -15.84 18.07
C ASP A 14 16.13 -14.51 17.30
N ASN A 15 15.71 -14.41 16.03
CA ASN A 15 16.09 -13.29 15.15
C ASN A 15 14.92 -12.52 14.51
N LEU A 16 13.70 -13.06 14.50
CA LEU A 16 12.54 -12.39 13.92
C LEU A 16 11.78 -11.61 15.00
N VAL A 17 11.65 -10.30 14.81
CA VAL A 17 10.80 -9.45 15.65
C VAL A 17 9.54 -9.10 14.87
N HIS A 18 8.36 -9.43 15.40
CA HIS A 18 7.11 -9.04 14.76
C HIS A 18 6.73 -7.61 15.14
N LEU A 19 6.31 -6.82 14.15
CA LEU A 19 5.89 -5.42 14.34
C LEU A 19 4.78 -5.27 15.40
N LYS A 20 3.85 -6.23 15.48
CA LYS A 20 2.75 -6.24 16.45
C LYS A 20 3.22 -6.32 17.92
N ASP A 21 4.42 -6.84 18.15
CA ASP A 21 4.99 -7.02 19.49
C ASP A 21 5.82 -5.79 19.91
N ILE A 22 6.04 -4.84 18.99
CA ILE A 22 6.72 -3.57 19.27
C ILE A 22 5.69 -2.59 19.85
N PRO A 23 5.89 -2.08 21.08
CA PRO A 23 4.97 -1.12 21.68
C PRO A 23 4.93 0.16 20.84
N TYR A 24 3.73 0.69 20.64
CA TYR A 24 3.58 2.02 20.06
C TYR A 24 4.17 3.04 21.02
N ASN A 25 5.22 3.74 20.59
CA ASN A 25 5.67 4.94 21.26
C ASN A 25 4.84 6.11 20.74
N ASP A 26 4.45 7.04 21.62
CA ASP A 26 3.88 8.33 21.24
C ASP A 26 4.91 9.10 20.42
N CYS A 27 4.97 8.80 19.12
CA CYS A 27 5.80 9.51 18.17
C CYS A 27 5.30 10.95 18.17
N PRO A 28 6.17 11.95 18.41
CA PRO A 28 5.75 13.33 18.38
C PRO A 28 5.24 13.62 16.96
N LEU A 29 3.92 13.76 16.84
CA LEU A 29 3.31 14.31 15.64
C LEU A 29 3.77 15.77 15.58
N PHE A 30 4.61 16.11 14.59
CA PHE A 30 5.03 17.48 14.31
C PHE A 30 3.84 18.26 13.71
N ILE A 31 2.80 18.46 14.50
CA ILE A 31 1.63 19.26 14.17
C ILE A 31 2.00 20.70 14.50
N GLY A 32 2.31 21.49 13.48
CA GLY A 32 2.54 22.94 13.68
C GLY A 32 3.54 23.59 12.75
N GLU A 33 4.33 22.82 11.99
CA GLU A 33 5.25 23.43 11.01
C GLU A 33 4.49 24.18 9.91
N GLU A 34 3.36 23.65 9.46
CA GLU A 34 2.50 24.26 8.44
C GLU A 34 1.03 23.91 8.64
N THR A 35 0.13 24.79 8.17
CA THR A 35 -1.32 24.55 8.26
C THR A 35 -1.75 23.37 7.40
N LEU A 36 -2.80 22.66 7.83
CA LEU A 36 -3.37 21.55 7.08
C LEU A 36 -3.81 21.98 5.67
N GLU A 37 -4.36 23.19 5.54
CA GLU A 37 -4.80 23.76 4.25
C GLU A 37 -3.63 23.92 3.28
N LYS A 38 -2.50 24.44 3.76
CA LYS A 38 -1.29 24.58 2.94
C LYS A 38 -0.77 23.21 2.51
N ARG A 39 -0.73 22.24 3.43
CA ARG A 39 -0.32 20.86 3.11
C ARG A 39 -1.24 20.22 2.06
N LYS A 40 -2.57 20.35 2.22
CA LYS A 40 -3.55 19.86 1.24
C LYS A 40 -3.28 20.45 -0.14
N SER A 41 -3.06 21.76 -0.22
CA SER A 41 -2.78 22.45 -1.48
C SER A 41 -1.47 21.99 -2.12
N VAL A 42 -0.38 21.90 -1.34
CA VAL A 42 0.95 21.50 -1.82
C VAL A 42 0.96 20.06 -2.36
N PHE A 43 0.26 19.14 -1.68
CA PHE A 43 0.16 17.74 -2.12
C PHE A 43 -0.98 17.50 -3.12
N GLY A 44 -1.70 18.55 -3.54
CA GLY A 44 -2.72 18.46 -4.58
C GLY A 44 -4.03 17.79 -4.15
N TYR A 45 -4.32 17.70 -2.84
CA TYR A 45 -5.59 17.18 -2.33
C TYR A 45 -6.72 18.14 -2.67
N THR A 46 -7.74 17.64 -3.36
CA THR A 46 -8.96 18.37 -3.66
C THR A 46 -10.08 18.05 -2.66
N ILE A 47 -11.12 18.88 -2.65
CA ILE A 47 -12.34 18.62 -1.89
C ILE A 47 -13.01 17.32 -2.38
N GLU A 48 -12.90 17.03 -3.67
CA GLU A 48 -13.41 15.80 -4.25
C GLU A 48 -12.69 14.59 -3.68
N ASP A 49 -11.34 14.55 -3.71
CA ASP A 49 -10.55 13.44 -3.15
C ASP A 49 -10.92 13.14 -1.70
N ILE A 50 -11.11 14.18 -0.90
CA ILE A 50 -11.48 14.03 0.51
C ILE A 50 -12.89 13.44 0.64
N ASN A 51 -13.86 13.99 -0.08
CA ASN A 51 -15.27 13.63 0.08
C ASN A 51 -15.64 12.31 -0.60
N THR A 52 -15.03 11.98 -1.73
CA THR A 52 -15.39 10.82 -2.57
C THR A 52 -14.47 9.62 -2.32
N ILE A 53 -13.25 9.84 -1.82
CA ILE A 53 -12.27 8.77 -1.59
C ILE A 53 -11.98 8.58 -0.11
N ILE A 54 -11.42 9.60 0.54
CA ILE A 54 -10.88 9.46 1.91
C ILE A 54 -11.99 9.25 2.95
N LEU A 55 -13.03 10.08 2.95
CA LEU A 55 -14.12 9.97 3.92
C LEU A 55 -14.91 8.67 3.79
N PRO A 56 -15.25 8.16 2.59
CA PRO A 56 -15.86 6.84 2.44
C PRO A 56 -14.97 5.71 2.98
N MET A 57 -13.67 5.69 2.63
CA MET A 57 -12.74 4.68 3.15
C MET A 57 -12.67 4.69 4.67
N ALA A 58 -12.59 5.88 5.28
CA ALA A 58 -12.54 6.03 6.73
C ALA A 58 -13.83 5.56 7.43
N LYS A 59 -14.99 5.68 6.78
CA LYS A 59 -16.29 5.29 7.36
C LYS A 59 -16.63 3.82 7.17
N SER A 60 -16.34 3.26 5.99
CA SER A 60 -16.78 1.91 5.61
C SER A 60 -15.67 0.86 5.67
N GLY A 61 -14.41 1.28 5.78
CA GLY A 61 -13.25 0.39 5.67
C GLY A 61 -13.08 -0.21 4.27
N LYS A 62 -13.73 0.35 3.24
CA LYS A 62 -13.70 -0.11 1.86
C LYS A 62 -13.45 1.05 0.91
N GLU A 63 -12.79 0.78 -0.20
CA GLU A 63 -12.65 1.76 -1.27
C GLU A 63 -14.03 2.17 -1.84
N PRO A 64 -14.18 3.43 -2.29
CA PRO A 64 -15.41 3.87 -2.92
C PRO A 64 -15.64 3.15 -4.26
N ILE A 65 -16.89 2.81 -4.54
CA ILE A 65 -17.30 2.25 -5.84
C ILE A 65 -17.90 3.37 -6.68
N GLY A 66 -17.36 3.55 -7.89
CA GLY A 66 -17.87 4.47 -8.92
C GLY A 66 -18.48 3.73 -10.11
N SER A 67 -18.99 4.50 -11.08
CA SER A 67 -19.50 3.99 -12.35
C SER A 67 -19.09 4.91 -13.51
N MET A 68 -19.32 4.45 -14.74
CA MET A 68 -18.86 5.08 -15.99
C MET A 68 -17.34 4.98 -16.21
N GLY A 69 -16.91 5.23 -17.45
CA GLY A 69 -15.49 5.29 -17.82
C GLY A 69 -14.83 6.59 -17.37
N SER A 70 -13.50 6.60 -17.35
CA SER A 70 -12.73 7.83 -17.12
C SER A 70 -12.72 8.68 -18.38
N ASP A 71 -13.40 9.83 -18.34
CA ASP A 71 -13.44 10.85 -19.40
C ASP A 71 -12.39 11.96 -19.19
N THR A 72 -11.41 11.72 -18.31
CA THR A 72 -10.32 12.68 -18.07
C THR A 72 -9.20 12.48 -19.10
N PRO A 73 -8.52 13.57 -19.52
CA PRO A 73 -7.34 13.42 -20.35
C PRO A 73 -6.30 12.53 -19.66
N ILE A 74 -5.57 11.73 -20.45
CA ILE A 74 -4.37 11.06 -19.93
C ILE A 74 -3.42 12.10 -19.34
N ALA A 75 -2.69 11.74 -18.28
CA ALA A 75 -2.00 12.72 -17.44
C ALA A 75 -1.09 13.69 -18.22
N VAL A 76 -0.38 13.19 -19.24
CA VAL A 76 0.52 13.99 -20.09
C VAL A 76 -0.20 15.02 -20.99
N LEU A 77 -1.47 14.81 -21.31
CA LEU A 77 -2.29 15.73 -22.13
C LEU A 77 -3.18 16.65 -21.28
N SER A 78 -3.16 16.51 -19.95
CA SER A 78 -3.99 17.32 -19.07
C SER A 78 -3.50 18.77 -19.02
N GLN A 79 -4.44 19.70 -19.11
CA GLN A 79 -4.16 21.13 -18.88
C GLN A 79 -4.09 21.47 -17.38
N ARG A 80 -4.45 20.53 -16.50
CA ARG A 80 -4.38 20.68 -15.04
C ARG A 80 -3.16 19.92 -14.49
N PRO A 81 -2.50 20.42 -13.44
CA PRO A 81 -1.42 19.69 -12.77
C PRO A 81 -1.85 18.26 -12.42
N GLN A 82 -1.00 17.29 -12.72
CA GLN A 82 -1.24 15.87 -12.46
C GLN A 82 -0.22 15.35 -11.46
N LEU A 83 -0.68 14.51 -10.53
CA LEU A 83 0.17 13.85 -9.56
C LEU A 83 0.95 12.71 -10.23
N ILE A 84 2.13 12.41 -9.70
CA ILE A 84 3.07 11.45 -10.30
C ILE A 84 2.42 10.08 -10.52
N TYR A 85 1.59 9.62 -9.57
CA TYR A 85 0.92 8.34 -9.68
C TYR A 85 -0.09 8.24 -10.83
N ASN A 86 -0.59 9.36 -11.38
CA ASN A 86 -1.50 9.33 -12.54
C ASN A 86 -0.83 8.91 -13.85
N TYR A 87 0.51 8.99 -13.90
CA TYR A 87 1.33 8.57 -15.04
C TYR A 87 1.60 7.07 -15.07
N PHE A 88 1.47 6.38 -13.93
CA PHE A 88 1.65 4.95 -13.83
C PHE A 88 0.31 4.24 -14.01
N LYS A 89 0.28 3.21 -14.86
CA LYS A 89 -0.90 2.36 -15.07
C LYS A 89 -0.62 0.98 -14.52
N GLN A 90 -1.58 0.45 -13.76
CA GLN A 90 -1.49 -0.90 -13.22
C GLN A 90 -1.58 -1.89 -14.39
N LEU A 91 -0.58 -2.76 -14.50
CA LEU A 91 -0.61 -3.86 -15.44
C LEU A 91 -1.48 -4.98 -14.87
N PHE A 92 -2.11 -5.75 -15.75
CA PHE A 92 -2.91 -6.91 -15.38
C PHE A 92 -2.66 -8.07 -16.32
N ALA A 93 -2.81 -9.28 -15.77
CA ALA A 93 -2.62 -10.52 -16.50
C ALA A 93 -3.78 -10.77 -17.46
N GLN A 94 -3.45 -11.22 -18.68
CA GLN A 94 -4.42 -11.61 -19.70
C GLN A 94 -3.89 -12.81 -20.47
N VAL A 95 -4.76 -13.80 -20.74
CA VAL A 95 -4.54 -15.00 -21.56
C VAL A 95 -3.42 -15.94 -21.08
N THR A 96 -2.20 -15.41 -20.98
CA THR A 96 -0.95 -16.10 -20.63
C THR A 96 -0.93 -16.63 -19.20
N ASN A 97 -1.52 -15.90 -18.26
CA ASN A 97 -1.71 -16.34 -16.87
C ASN A 97 -3.02 -15.77 -16.30
N PRO A 98 -3.74 -16.52 -15.46
CA PRO A 98 -4.99 -16.06 -14.85
C PRO A 98 -4.73 -15.04 -13.71
N PRO A 99 -5.63 -14.06 -13.49
CA PRO A 99 -5.62 -13.24 -12.28
C PRO A 99 -6.11 -14.04 -11.06
N LEU A 100 -5.73 -13.59 -9.86
CA LEU A 100 -6.10 -14.21 -8.58
C LEU A 100 -7.33 -13.50 -7.98
N ASP A 101 -8.23 -14.24 -7.33
CA ASP A 101 -9.38 -13.67 -6.61
C ASP A 101 -8.96 -13.30 -5.17
N GLY A 102 -8.56 -12.04 -4.96
CA GLY A 102 -8.03 -11.58 -3.67
C GLY A 102 -9.01 -11.61 -2.49
N ILE A 103 -10.29 -11.93 -2.73
CA ILE A 103 -11.30 -12.08 -1.66
C ILE A 103 -11.55 -13.57 -1.38
N ARG A 104 -11.77 -14.37 -2.42
CA ARG A 104 -12.06 -15.81 -2.23
C ARG A 104 -10.82 -16.64 -1.96
N GLU A 105 -9.66 -16.18 -2.44
CA GLU A 105 -8.37 -16.86 -2.33
C GLU A 105 -7.42 -16.09 -1.38
N GLU A 106 -7.97 -15.32 -0.43
CA GLU A 106 -7.18 -14.52 0.52
C GLU A 106 -6.12 -15.35 1.28
N LEU A 107 -6.43 -16.62 1.59
CA LEU A 107 -5.54 -17.54 2.32
C LEU A 107 -4.18 -17.76 1.65
N ILE A 108 -4.12 -17.64 0.31
CA ILE A 108 -2.87 -17.81 -0.45
C ILE A 108 -2.19 -16.47 -0.79
N THR A 109 -2.78 -15.35 -0.36
CA THR A 109 -2.21 -14.01 -0.51
C THR A 109 -1.60 -13.53 0.81
N ASP A 110 -0.49 -12.79 0.73
CA ASP A 110 0.16 -12.19 1.89
C ASP A 110 0.69 -10.79 1.52
N ILE A 111 0.57 -9.87 2.46
CA ILE A 111 1.08 -8.48 2.37
C ILE A 111 2.23 -8.23 3.37
N SER A 112 2.65 -9.27 4.09
CA SER A 112 3.74 -9.20 5.07
C SER A 112 5.06 -8.84 4.38
N LEU A 113 5.83 -7.99 5.05
CA LEU A 113 7.16 -7.57 4.62
C LEU A 113 8.13 -7.73 5.79
N THR A 114 9.36 -8.14 5.50
CA THR A 114 10.47 -8.15 6.45
C THR A 114 11.38 -6.97 6.18
N LEU A 115 11.84 -6.29 7.24
CA LEU A 115 12.82 -5.22 7.17
C LEU A 115 14.14 -5.74 7.74
N GLY A 116 15.24 -5.54 7.01
CA GLY A 116 16.56 -6.01 7.42
C GLY A 116 17.55 -6.05 6.25
N SER A 117 18.76 -6.56 6.50
CA SER A 117 19.74 -6.82 5.44
C SER A 117 19.36 -8.08 4.67
N ASP A 118 19.53 -8.05 3.35
CA ASP A 118 19.46 -9.24 2.53
C ASP A 118 20.60 -10.21 2.86
N HIS A 119 20.34 -11.51 2.69
CA HIS A 119 21.34 -12.56 2.89
C HIS A 119 21.77 -13.18 1.56
N ASN A 120 23.00 -13.68 1.51
CA ASN A 120 23.51 -14.39 0.35
C ASN A 120 22.82 -15.76 0.24
N ILE A 121 22.04 -15.97 -0.82
CA ILE A 121 21.26 -17.21 -1.01
C ILE A 121 22.09 -18.44 -1.41
N PHE A 122 23.39 -18.28 -1.65
CA PHE A 122 24.32 -19.36 -1.99
C PHE A 122 25.14 -19.89 -0.79
N GLU A 123 25.02 -19.23 0.36
CA GLU A 123 25.56 -19.69 1.64
C GLU A 123 24.52 -20.55 2.38
#